data_AF-A0A7Y3I757-F1
#
_entry.id   AF-A0A7Y3I757-F1
#
_cell.length_a   1.000
_cell.length_b   1.000
_cell.length_c   1.000
_cell.angle_alpha   90.00
_cell.angle_beta   90.00
_cell.angle_gamma   90.00
#
_symmetry.space_group_name_H-M   'P 1'
#
loop_
_entity.id
_entity.type
_entity.pdbx_description
1 polymer ?
#
loop_
_entity_poly.entity_id
_entity_poly.type
_entity_poly.pdbx_seq_one_letter_code
_entity_poly.pdbx_strand_id
1 'polypeptide(L)' 'MTDNLPERIYTETDLARTRRNAKAVGWVQGGLAVFLGAMVLNLLGWIPAVAVAGGVVYLGYKILTWGSRDDEE' A
#
# COMPACT_ATOMS: atom_id res chain seq x y z
N MET A 1 48.44 31.47 -5.55
CA MET A 1 47.08 31.81 -5.07
C MET A 1 46.12 31.46 -6.18
N THR A 2 45.54 30.26 -6.12
CA THR A 2 44.57 29.77 -7.11
C THR A 2 43.28 29.46 -6.38
N ASP A 3 42.61 30.52 -5.95
CA ASP A 3 41.22 30.43 -5.49
C ASP A 3 40.33 30.49 -6.74
N ASN A 4 40.16 29.33 -7.39
CA ASN A 4 39.20 29.11 -8.47
C ASN A 4 37.94 28.43 -7.90
N LEU A 5 37.35 29.02 -6.87
CA LEU A 5 36.03 28.64 -6.41
C LEU A 5 35.04 29.59 -7.09
N PRO A 6 34.12 29.09 -7.94
CA PRO A 6 33.19 29.95 -8.63
C PRO A 6 32.24 30.57 -7.59
N GLU A 7 32.38 31.88 -7.38
CA GLU A 7 31.88 32.55 -6.18
C GLU A 7 30.35 32.69 -6.11
N ARG A 8 29.59 32.51 -7.19
CA ARG A 8 28.10 32.53 -7.16
C ARG A 8 27.50 31.80 -8.37
N ILE A 9 27.33 30.49 -8.33
CA ILE A 9 26.63 29.74 -9.40
C ILE A 9 25.18 29.38 -9.03
N TYR A 10 24.75 29.48 -7.77
CA TYR A 10 23.34 29.33 -7.40
C TYR A 10 22.73 30.67 -7.04
N THR A 11 22.01 31.25 -7.99
CA THR A 11 21.14 32.41 -7.79
C THR A 11 20.09 32.06 -6.73
N GLU A 12 19.74 32.97 -5.82
CA GLU A 12 18.74 32.73 -4.76
C GLU A 12 17.39 32.20 -5.30
N THR A 13 17.06 32.57 -6.53
CA THR A 13 15.93 32.09 -7.33
C THR A 13 15.98 30.58 -7.61
N ASP A 14 17.17 30.00 -7.84
CA ASP A 14 17.34 28.56 -8.10
C ASP A 14 17.18 27.74 -6.82
N LEU A 15 17.66 28.27 -5.69
CA LEU A 15 17.45 27.69 -4.37
C LEU A 15 15.97 27.70 -3.97
N ALA A 16 15.26 28.80 -4.25
CA ALA A 16 13.83 28.91 -3.98
C ALA A 16 13.00 27.93 -4.83
N ARG A 17 13.34 27.78 -6.12
CA ARG A 17 12.69 26.82 -7.03
C ARG A 17 12.96 25.38 -6.61
N THR A 18 14.20 25.06 -6.27
CA THR A 18 14.61 23.73 -5.81
C THR A 18 13.93 23.38 -4.49
N ARG A 19 13.81 24.32 -3.54
CA ARG A 19 13.11 24.11 -2.27
C ARG A 19 11.60 23.88 -2.48
N ARG A 20 10.96 24.61 -3.40
CA ARG A 20 9.55 24.39 -3.76
C ARG A 20 9.33 23.02 -4.40
N ASN A 21 10.20 22.64 -5.33
CA ASN A 21 10.12 21.34 -6.01
C ASN A 21 10.39 20.19 -5.03
N ALA A 22 11.39 20.32 -4.15
CA ALA A 22 11.68 19.32 -3.12
C ALA A 22 10.52 19.14 -2.14
N LYS A 23 9.86 20.24 -1.73
CA LYS A 23 8.67 20.16 -0.88
C LYS A 23 7.52 19.46 -1.59
N ALA A 24 7.24 19.80 -2.85
CA ALA A 24 6.19 19.16 -3.64
C ALA A 24 6.45 17.66 -3.85
N VAL A 25 7.68 17.28 -4.19
CA VAL A 25 8.10 15.88 -4.33
C VAL A 25 7.96 15.14 -3.00
N GLY A 26 8.34 15.76 -1.88
CA GLY A 26 8.18 15.17 -0.55
C GLY A 26 6.71 14.89 -0.20
N TRP A 27 5.79 15.80 -0.51
CA TRP A 27 4.36 15.58 -0.31
C TRP A 27 3.80 14.46 -1.19
N VAL A 28 4.21 14.40 -2.46
CA VAL A 28 3.78 13.34 -3.39
C VAL A 28 4.32 11.99 -2.93
N GLN A 29 5.61 11.90 -2.59
CA GLN A 29 6.23 10.67 -2.14
C GLN A 29 5.65 10.20 -0.79
N GLY A 30 5.43 11.12 0.15
CA GLY A 30 4.80 10.80 1.43
C GLY A 30 3.34 10.37 1.27
N GLY A 31 2.56 11.08 0.45
CA GLY A 31 1.19 10.72 0.13
C GLY A 31 1.07 9.35 -0.54
N LEU A 32 1.99 9.05 -1.47
CA LEU A 32 2.04 7.76 -2.14
C LEU A 32 2.37 6.62 -1.16
N ALA A 33 3.32 6.82 -0.26
CA ALA A 33 3.67 5.82 0.74
C ALA A 33 2.49 5.50 1.68
N VAL A 34 1.76 6.51 2.13
CA VAL A 34 0.56 6.33 2.96
C VAL A 34 -0.54 5.63 2.17
N PHE A 35 -0.78 6.02 0.92
CA PHE A 35 -1.79 5.39 0.07
C PHE A 35 -1.51 3.90 -0.16
N LEU A 36 -0.27 3.55 -0.52
CA LEU A 36 0.13 2.16 -0.72
C LEU A 36 0.07 1.37 0.59
N GLY A 37 0.50 1.96 1.71
CA GLY A 37 0.39 1.35 3.03
C GLY A 37 -1.06 1.06 3.42
N ALA A 38 -1.96 2.02 3.21
CA ALA A 38 -3.39 1.85 3.46
C ALA A 38 -4.01 0.77 2.56
N MET A 39 -3.58 0.67 1.30
CA MET A 39 -4.05 -0.37 0.37
C MET A 39 -3.66 -1.78 0.84
N VAL A 40 -2.42 -1.96 1.30
CA VAL A 40 -1.95 -3.22 1.88
C VAL A 40 -2.70 -3.56 3.17
N LEU A 41 -2.88 -2.59 4.06
CA LEU A 41 -3.65 -2.79 5.29
C LEU A 41 -5.12 -3.12 5.01
N ASN A 42 -5.72 -2.50 3.98
CA ASN A 42 -7.07 -2.83 3.55
C ASN A 42 -7.14 -4.30 3.11
N LEU A 43 -6.19 -4.76 2.28
CA LEU A 43 -6.13 -6.16 1.86
C LEU A 43 -5.96 -7.12 3.04
N LEU A 44 -5.10 -6.79 4.01
CA LEU A 44 -4.96 -7.58 5.24
C LEU A 44 -6.24 -7.58 6.09
N GLY A 45 -7.00 -6.49 6.06
CA GLY A 45 -8.30 -6.38 6.72
C GLY A 45 -9.37 -7.34 6.19
N TRP A 46 -9.17 -7.93 5.00
CA TRP A 46 -10.06 -8.96 4.46
C TRP A 46 -9.81 -10.35 5.02
N ILE A 47 -8.69 -10.59 5.71
CA ILE A 47 -8.35 -11.92 6.26
C ILE A 47 -9.49 -12.50 7.11
N PRO A 48 -10.12 -11.76 8.05
CA PRO A 48 -11.25 -12.27 8.82
C PRO A 48 -12.45 -12.62 7.93
N ALA A 49 -12.77 -11.80 6.92
CA ALA A 49 -13.89 -12.05 6.02
C ALA A 49 -13.66 -13.31 5.18
N VAL A 50 -12.45 -13.50 4.64
CA VAL A 50 -12.07 -14.69 3.88
C VAL A 50 -12.08 -15.93 4.78
N ALA A 51 -11.61 -15.82 6.02
CA ALA A 51 -11.65 -16.92 6.99
C ALA A 51 -13.09 -17.36 7.31
N VAL A 52 -13.99 -16.39 7.55
CA VAL A 52 -15.42 -16.66 7.79
C VAL A 52 -16.05 -17.29 6.55
N ALA A 53 -15.84 -16.73 5.36
CA ALA A 53 -16.37 -17.27 4.11
C ALA A 53 -15.89 -18.71 3.87
N GLY A 54 -14.60 -18.99 4.07
CA GLY A 54 -14.04 -20.33 3.97
C GLY A 54 -14.66 -21.31 4.99
N GLY A 55 -14.88 -20.85 6.22
CA GLY A 55 -15.56 -21.63 7.26
C GLY A 55 -16.99 -21.99 6.88
N VAL A 56 -17.76 -21.04 6.35
CA VAL A 56 -19.13 -21.26 5.86
C VAL A 56 -19.16 -22.27 4.72
N VAL A 57 -18.26 -22.12 3.73
CA VAL A 57 -18.14 -23.05 2.61
C VAL A 57 -17.79 -24.46 3.10
N TYR A 58 -16.85 -24.59 4.03
CA TYR A 58 -16.46 -25.87 4.61
C TYR A 58 -17.61 -26.55 5.38
N LEU A 59 -18.34 -25.78 6.19
CA LEU A 59 -19.52 -26.27 6.92
C LEU A 59 -20.63 -26.73 5.96
N GLY A 60 -20.92 -25.93 4.93
CA GLY A 60 -21.89 -26.28 3.89
C GLY A 60 -21.51 -27.55 3.14
N TYR A 61 -20.23 -27.66 2.74
CA TYR A 61 -19.69 -28.88 2.12
C TYR A 61 -19.85 -30.08 3.04
N LYS A 62 -19.47 -29.96 4.32
CA LYS A 62 -19.57 -31.06 5.29
C LYS A 62 -21.00 -31.56 5.45
N ILE A 63 -21.97 -30.65 5.59
CA ILE A 63 -23.39 -31.00 5.73
C ILE A 63 -23.91 -31.71 4.47
N LEU A 64 -23.59 -31.18 3.29
CA LEU A 64 -24.00 -31.79 2.02
C LEU A 64 -23.41 -33.20 1.84
N THR A 65 -22.14 -33.39 2.17
CA THR A 65 -21.48 -34.71 2.09
C THR A 65 -21.94 -35.72 3.13
N TRP A 66 -22.57 -35.27 4.22
CA TRP A 66 -23.22 -36.18 5.17
C TRP A 66 -24.60 -36.59 4.68
N GLY A 67 -25.40 -35.66 4.15
CA GLY A 67 -26.71 -35.99 3.56
C GLY A 67 -26.61 -36.94 2.35
N SER A 68 -25.59 -36.79 1.50
CA SER A 68 -25.42 -37.67 0.34
C SER A 68 -24.95 -39.09 0.67
N ARG A 69 -24.60 -39.38 1.93
CA ARG A 69 -24.24 -40.74 2.38
C ARG A 69 -25.44 -41.55 2.83
N ASP A 70 -26.52 -40.89 3.24
CA ASP A 70 -27.73 -41.54 3.74
C ASP A 70 -28.72 -41.91 2.60
N ASP A 71 -28.53 -41.37 1.39
CA ASP A 71 -29.38 -41.66 0.21
C ASP A 71 -28.93 -42.92 -0.59
N GLU A 72 -27.83 -43.58 -0.20
CA GLU A 72 -27.28 -44.77 -0.88
C GLU A 72 -27.49 -46.10 -0.11
N GLU A 73 -28.13 -46.11 1.06
CA GLU A 73 -28.53 -47.34 1.79
C GLU A 73 -30.03 -47.66 1.64
#